data_AF-A0A943ELI5-F1
#
_entry.id   AF-A0A943ELI5-F1
#
_cell.length_a   1.000
_cell.length_b   1.000
_cell.length_c   1.000
_cell.angle_alpha   90.00
_cell.angle_beta   90.00
_cell.angle_gamma   90.00
#
_symmetry.space_group_name_H-M   'P 1'
#
loop_
_entity.id
_entity.type
_entity.pdbx_description
1 polymer ?
#
loop_
_entity_poly.entity_id
_entity_poly.type
_entity_poly.pdbx_seq_one_letter_code
_entity_poly.pdbx_strand_id
1 'polypeptide(L)' 'MIKTEFAFNKKSKRLEELEQTLFDYVEWYNNIRVHDSLGYKTLVKFRIFL' A
#
# COMPACT_ATOMS: atom_id res chain seq x y z
N MET A 1 8.59 -6.94 -4.59
CA MET A 1 8.33 -7.74 -3.37
C MET A 1 7.08 -7.20 -2.70
N ILE A 2 6.07 -8.03 -2.44
CA ILE A 2 4.81 -7.65 -1.79
C ILE A 2 4.96 -7.78 -0.27
N LYS A 3 4.27 -6.92 0.49
CA LYS A 3 4.36 -6.95 1.95
C LYS A 3 3.50 -8.04 2.58
N THR A 4 3.97 -8.58 3.71
CA THR A 4 3.24 -9.56 4.50
C THR A 4 1.90 -9.01 4.97
N GLU A 5 1.79 -7.72 5.36
CA GLU A 5 0.51 -7.13 5.77
C GLU A 5 -0.58 -7.17 4.69
N PHE A 6 -0.20 -7.20 3.41
CA PHE A 6 -1.14 -7.34 2.30
C PHE A 6 -1.56 -8.80 2.08
N ALA A 7 -0.61 -9.73 2.16
CA ALA A 7 -0.82 -11.14 1.81
C ALA A 7 -1.29 -11.99 3.01
N PHE A 8 -1.15 -11.51 4.24
CA PHE A 8 -1.43 -12.27 5.45
C PHE A 8 -2.92 -12.60 5.56
N ASN A 9 -3.23 -13.91 5.54
CA ASN A 9 -4.58 -14.46 5.66
C ASN A 9 -5.61 -13.91 4.65
N LYS A 10 -5.17 -13.29 3.55
CA LYS A 10 -6.05 -12.89 2.45
C LYS A 10 -6.12 -14.00 1.41
N LYS A 11 -7.35 -14.37 1.05
CA LYS A 11 -7.64 -15.26 -0.09
C LYS A 11 -8.59 -14.53 -1.03
N SER A 12 -8.19 -14.37 -2.28
CA SER A 12 -9.06 -13.86 -3.34
C SER A 12 -9.72 -15.04 -4.03
N LYS A 13 -11.00 -14.90 -4.44
CA LYS A 13 -11.72 -15.97 -5.15
C LYS A 13 -11.47 -15.90 -6.65
N ARG A 14 -11.11 -14.72 -7.16
CA ARG A 14 -10.83 -14.44 -8.57
C ARG A 14 -9.57 -13.59 -8.72
N LEU A 15 -8.95 -13.67 -9.90
CA LEU A 15 -7.78 -12.86 -10.23
C LEU A 15 -8.10 -11.36 -10.25
N GLU A 16 -9.24 -10.97 -10.83
CA GLU A 16 -9.69 -9.56 -10.89
C GLU A 16 -9.81 -8.94 -9.50
N GLU A 17 -10.33 -9.68 -8.51
CA GLU A 17 -10.43 -9.22 -7.12
C GLU A 17 -9.05 -8.99 -6.50
N LEU A 18 -8.09 -9.86 -6.81
CA LEU A 18 -6.71 -9.72 -6.35
C LEU A 18 -6.05 -8.48 -6.97
N GLU A 19 -6.25 -8.26 -8.26
CA GLU A 19 -5.72 -7.10 -8.99
C GLU A 19 -6.28 -5.79 -8.43
N GLN A 20 -7.60 -5.71 -8.22
CA GLN A 20 -8.23 -4.54 -7.64
C GLN A 20 -7.72 -4.26 -6.22
N THR A 21 -7.67 -5.31 -5.38
CA THR A 21 -7.17 -5.18 -4.00
C THR A 21 -5.71 -4.74 -3.97
N LEU A 22 -4.90 -5.23 -4.91
CA LEU A 22 -3.49 -4.84 -5.04
C LEU A 22 -3.36 -3.37 -5.44
N PHE A 23 -4.18 -2.90 -6.37
CA PHE A 23 -4.18 -1.51 -6.83
C PHE A 23 -4.51 -0.56 -5.67
N ASP A 24 -5.58 -0.84 -4.94
CA ASP A 24 -6.01 -0.07 -3.77
C ASP A 24 -4.91 -0.05 -2.69
N TYR A 25 -4.26 -1.20 -2.46
CA TYR A 25 -3.19 -1.32 -1.49
C TYR A 25 -1.97 -0.46 -1.88
N VAL A 26 -1.58 -0.47 -3.14
CA VAL A 26 -0.45 0.34 -3.64
C VAL A 26 -0.76 1.83 -3.50
N GLU A 27 -1.97 2.25 -3.84
CA GLU A 27 -2.39 3.65 -3.68
C GLU A 27 -2.39 4.08 -2.21
N TRP A 28 -2.99 3.28 -1.33
CA TRP A 28 -2.98 3.55 0.11
C TRP A 28 -1.56 3.62 0.66
N TYR A 29 -0.69 2.68 0.28
CA TYR A 29 0.69 2.61 0.76
C TYR A 29 1.51 3.85 0.36
N ASN A 30 1.34 4.29 -0.89
CA ASN A 30 2.13 5.36 -1.46
C ASN A 30 1.63 6.77 -1.08
N ASN A 31 0.32 6.93 -0.85
CA ASN A 31 -0.32 8.24 -0.68
C ASN A 31 -0.93 8.49 0.70
N ILE A 32 -1.48 7.47 1.37
CA ILE A 32 -2.37 7.66 2.53
C ILE A 32 -1.75 7.14 3.84
N ARG A 33 -0.92 6.09 3.77
CA ARG A 33 -0.41 5.32 4.90
C ARG A 33 -0.09 6.17 6.15
N VAL A 34 -0.79 5.90 7.25
CA VAL A 34 -0.68 6.63 8.52
C VAL A 34 0.62 6.26 9.24
N HIS A 35 1.73 6.91 8.89
CA HIS A 35 2.98 6.91 9.67
C HIS A 35 3.27 8.29 10.26
N ASP A 36 2.23 9.13 10.33
CA ASP A 36 2.30 10.49 10.82
C ASP A 36 2.75 10.52 12.29
N SER A 37 2.34 9.52 13.08
CA SER A 37 2.80 9.32 14.47
C SER A 37 4.30 9.04 14.60
N LEU A 38 4.98 8.63 13.51
CA LEU A 38 6.42 8.39 13.45
C LEU A 38 7.16 9.49 12.67
N GLY A 39 6.46 10.51 12.19
CA GLY A 39 7.02 11.60 11.39
C GLY A 39 7.49 11.20 9.99
N TYR A 40 7.13 10.00 9.50
CA TYR A 40 7.53 9.56 8.16
C TYR A 40 6.63 10.17 7.09
N LYS A 41 7.26 10.77 6.08
CA LYS A 41 6.58 11.20 4.85
C LYS A 41 6.18 9.98 4.02
N THR A 42 5.05 10.08 3.33
CA THR A 42 4.67 9.08 2.33
C THR A 42 5.69 9.06 1.19
N LEU A 43 5.80 7.93 0.47
CA LEU A 43 6.80 7.77 -0.60
C LEU A 43 6.67 8.83 -1.68
N VAL A 44 5.44 9.17 -2.08
CA VAL A 44 5.20 10.22 -3.06
C VAL A 44 5.64 11.58 -2.52
N LYS A 45 5.29 11.91 -1.28
CA LYS A 45 5.76 13.15 -0.65
C LYS A 45 7.28 13.19 -0.60
N PHE A 46 7.94 12.13 -0.14
CA PHE A 46 9.40 12.05 -0.10
C PHE A 46 10.05 12.28 -1.48
N ARG A 47 9.51 11.68 -2.55
CA ARG A 47 9.99 11.91 -3.92
C ARG A 47 9.87 13.36 -4.39
N ILE A 48 8.84 14.09 -3.96
CA ILE A 48 8.64 15.51 -4.30
C ILE A 48 9.63 16.42 -3.56
N PHE A 49 10.14 15.99 -2.40
CA PHE A 49 11.12 16.74 -1.60
C PHE A 49 12.58 16.50 -2.01
N LEU A 50 12.85 15.53 -2.90
CA LEU A 50 14.16 15.30 -3.51
C LEU A 50 14.28 16.09 -4.82
#